data_AF-A0A4Y9S4M9-F1
#
_entry.id   AF-A0A4Y9S4M9-F1
#
_cell.length_a   1.000
_cell.length_b   1.000
_cell.length_c   1.000
_cell.angle_alpha   90.00
_cell.angle_beta   90.00
_cell.angle_gamma   90.00
#
_symmetry.space_group_name_H-M   'P 1'
#
loop_
_entity.id
_entity.type
_entity.pdbx_description
1 polymer ?
#
loop_
_entity_poly.entity_id
_entity_poly.type
_entity_poly.pdbx_seq_one_letter_code
_entity_poly.pdbx_strand_id
1 'polypeptide(L)'
;MNTQARLPLRRIGAGIVATLWAASVWAAPKPMSDAELSAVSGQGVFAVSNSSLNGFDFMRVALDADVALNANLTNLRLGEYAYAARNGTGADLDIGALQFGRTDAGVAKQVVQITNPYFEFVFRDTGNGTREAIGMRLGFDGIAGDVGTRLASISGSLQIATSGGTVDTANDALGGKRFDNTCATCVGPTLNQIGGITAGDASGPSRDFWISILKTPVTFPSAPGMPALTEAQAGIWMNWRDKLVALNINGTLPPNNALAR
;
A
#
# COMPACT_ATOMS: atom_id res chain seq x y z
N MET A 1 68.37 -29.89 -15.80
CA MET A 1 68.15 -30.50 -14.47
C MET A 1 66.70 -30.95 -14.43
N ASN A 2 66.44 -32.18 -14.87
CA ASN A 2 66.39 -33.39 -14.02
C ASN A 2 65.12 -33.39 -13.17
N THR A 3 64.04 -34.05 -13.67
CA THR A 3 63.61 -35.45 -13.32
C THR A 3 62.68 -35.42 -12.10
N GLN A 4 61.59 -36.16 -11.89
CA GLN A 4 60.91 -37.40 -12.35
C GLN A 4 59.53 -37.37 -11.62
N ALA A 5 58.51 -38.21 -11.78
CA ALA A 5 58.02 -39.18 -12.75
C ALA A 5 56.64 -39.65 -12.20
N ARG A 6 55.89 -40.37 -13.03
CA ARG A 6 54.51 -40.82 -12.82
C ARG A 6 54.40 -42.16 -12.05
N LEU A 7 53.24 -42.34 -11.40
CA LEU A 7 52.47 -43.59 -11.12
C LEU A 7 53.08 -44.64 -10.15
N PRO A 8 52.29 -45.54 -9.48
CA PRO A 8 51.15 -46.25 -10.06
C PRO A 8 49.90 -46.57 -9.19
N LEU A 9 48.89 -47.00 -9.94
CA LEU A 9 47.61 -47.65 -9.63
C LEU A 9 47.78 -49.10 -9.11
N ARG A 10 46.78 -49.59 -8.33
CA ARG A 10 46.32 -51.00 -8.06
C ARG A 10 46.40 -51.38 -6.58
N ARG A 11 45.52 -52.18 -5.95
CA ARG A 11 44.17 -52.75 -6.15
C ARG A 11 43.96 -53.70 -4.94
N ILE A 12 42.72 -53.85 -4.43
CA ILE A 12 42.17 -55.01 -3.67
C ILE A 12 42.69 -55.13 -2.21
N GLY A 13 41.92 -55.39 -1.15
CA GLY A 13 40.52 -55.75 -0.93
C GLY A 13 40.34 -56.21 0.54
N ALA A 14 39.07 -56.44 0.95
CA ALA A 14 38.58 -56.94 2.25
C ALA A 14 38.68 -55.92 3.42
N GLY A 15 37.65 -55.59 4.19
CA GLY A 15 36.35 -56.22 4.42
C GLY A 15 36.11 -56.21 5.92
N ILE A 16 35.39 -55.22 6.46
CA ILE A 16 34.77 -55.28 7.79
C ILE A 16 33.39 -54.64 7.69
N VAL A 17 32.38 -55.50 7.71
CA VAL A 17 30.98 -55.16 7.94
C VAL A 17 30.87 -54.77 9.42
N ALA A 18 30.70 -53.48 9.70
CA ALA A 18 30.24 -52.99 11.00
C ALA A 18 28.82 -52.46 10.80
N THR A 19 27.87 -53.28 11.25
CA THR A 19 26.46 -52.96 11.43
C THR A 19 26.30 -51.67 12.22
N LEU A 20 25.95 -50.57 11.54
CA LEU A 20 25.39 -49.39 12.19
C LEU A 20 23.93 -49.72 12.53
N TRP A 21 23.73 -50.04 13.80
CA TRP A 21 22.44 -50.09 14.44
C TRP A 21 21.72 -48.76 14.20
N ALA A 22 20.64 -48.79 13.41
CA ALA A 22 19.68 -47.70 13.37
C ALA A 22 18.96 -47.67 14.72
N ALA A 23 19.47 -46.89 15.65
CA ALA A 23 18.69 -46.48 16.81
C ALA A 23 17.52 -45.66 16.27
N SER A 24 16.31 -46.19 16.38
CA SER A 24 15.08 -45.44 16.14
C SER A 24 15.09 -44.25 17.10
N VAL A 25 15.42 -43.07 16.60
CA VAL A 25 15.16 -41.83 17.32
C VAL A 25 13.65 -41.69 17.39
N TRP A 26 13.07 -42.11 18.51
CA TRP A 26 11.74 -41.70 18.89
C TRP A 26 11.84 -40.26 19.38
N ALA A 27 11.73 -39.32 18.45
CA ALA A 27 11.50 -37.92 18.79
C ALA A 27 10.07 -37.82 19.36
N ALA A 28 9.94 -37.94 20.67
CA ALA A 28 8.71 -37.55 21.35
C ALA A 28 8.55 -36.03 21.21
N PRO A 29 7.40 -35.50 20.78
CA PRO A 29 7.16 -34.06 20.80
C PRO A 29 7.22 -33.60 22.26
N LYS A 30 8.29 -32.90 22.63
CA LYS A 30 8.40 -32.28 23.95
C LYS A 30 7.52 -31.02 23.96
N PRO A 31 6.52 -30.91 24.84
CA PRO A 31 5.78 -29.67 25.00
C PRO A 31 6.74 -28.57 25.45
N MET A 32 6.71 -27.45 24.74
CA MET A 32 7.50 -26.26 25.07
C MET A 32 7.01 -25.67 26.39
N SER A 33 7.95 -25.29 27.25
CA SER A 33 7.64 -24.67 28.54
C SER A 33 7.12 -23.24 28.36
N ASP A 34 6.36 -22.70 29.31
CA ASP A 34 5.86 -21.32 29.27
C ASP A 34 6.99 -20.27 29.14
N ALA A 35 8.21 -20.59 29.58
CA ALA A 35 9.39 -19.74 29.39
C ALA A 35 9.94 -19.79 27.96
N GLU A 36 9.88 -20.95 27.29
CA GLU A 36 10.19 -21.09 25.86
C GLU A 36 9.08 -20.51 24.99
N LEU A 37 7.81 -20.64 25.38
CA LEU A 37 6.66 -19.95 24.78
C LEU A 37 6.75 -18.43 24.98
N SER A 38 7.27 -17.95 26.11
CA SER A 38 7.54 -16.52 26.34
C SER A 38 8.72 -16.00 25.52
N ALA A 39 9.72 -16.84 25.22
CA ALA A 39 10.81 -16.52 24.31
C ALA A 39 10.35 -16.58 22.83
N VAL A 40 9.31 -17.35 22.53
CA VAL A 40 8.52 -17.26 21.29
C VAL A 40 7.41 -16.22 21.46
N SER A 41 7.82 -14.99 21.77
CA SER A 41 6.94 -13.82 21.69
C SER A 41 6.88 -13.36 20.22
N GLY A 42 5.93 -13.92 19.46
CA GLY A 42 5.43 -13.38 18.20
C GLY A 42 6.42 -13.22 17.05
N GLN A 43 6.72 -14.30 16.32
CA GLN A 43 6.91 -14.17 14.86
C GLN A 43 5.54 -13.99 14.19
N GLY A 44 4.80 -12.98 14.67
CA GLY A 44 3.46 -12.69 14.21
C GLY A 44 3.52 -12.10 12.81
N VAL A 45 2.48 -12.36 12.04
CA VAL A 45 2.20 -11.81 10.70
C VAL A 45 2.13 -10.26 10.69
N PHE A 46 2.55 -9.58 11.76
CA PHE A 46 2.43 -8.13 11.89
C PHE A 46 3.72 -7.51 12.42
N ALA A 47 4.24 -6.51 11.71
CA ALA A 47 5.35 -5.67 12.16
C ALA A 47 4.81 -4.39 12.79
N VAL A 48 5.33 -4.03 13.97
CA VAL A 48 4.94 -2.79 14.68
C VAL A 48 6.12 -1.83 14.73
N SER A 49 5.90 -0.57 14.35
CA SER A 49 6.91 0.48 14.40
C SER A 49 6.31 1.80 14.88
N ASN A 50 7.07 2.54 15.68
CA ASN A 50 6.66 3.85 16.19
C ASN A 50 7.55 4.96 15.62
N SER A 51 6.97 6.13 15.39
CA SER A 51 7.70 7.33 15.01
C SER A 51 7.03 8.58 15.59
N SER A 52 7.71 9.72 15.54
CA SER A 52 7.16 11.00 16.00
C SER A 52 7.49 12.10 14.99
N LEU A 53 6.52 12.95 14.67
CA LEU A 53 6.70 14.08 13.75
C LEU A 53 5.74 15.22 14.14
N ASN A 54 6.25 16.46 14.18
CA ASN A 54 5.46 17.68 14.42
C ASN A 54 4.55 17.61 15.67
N GLY A 55 5.00 16.95 16.73
CA GLY A 55 4.24 16.82 17.98
C GLY A 55 3.16 15.73 17.96
N PHE A 56 3.12 14.90 16.92
CA PHE A 56 2.29 13.69 16.86
C PHE A 56 3.16 12.44 16.99
N ASP A 57 2.61 11.43 17.68
CA ASP A 57 3.16 10.09 17.79
C ASP A 57 2.40 9.15 16.85
N PHE A 58 3.12 8.34 16.09
CA PHE A 58 2.58 7.42 15.12
C PHE A 58 2.88 5.98 15.54
N MET A 59 1.87 5.13 15.53
CA MET A 59 1.99 3.68 15.74
C MET A 59 1.52 2.96 14.48
N ARG A 60 2.47 2.40 13.73
CA ARG A 60 2.19 1.62 12.52
C ARG A 60 2.19 0.13 12.84
N VAL A 61 1.16 -0.57 12.35
CA VAL A 61 1.00 -2.02 12.37
C VAL A 61 0.86 -2.48 10.91
N ALA A 62 1.88 -3.15 10.39
CA ALA A 62 1.96 -3.61 9.00
C ALA A 62 1.82 -5.14 8.91
N LEU A 63 1.24 -5.67 7.84
CA LEU A 63 0.95 -7.12 7.68
C LEU A 63 2.15 -7.96 7.20
N ASP A 64 3.29 -7.33 6.89
CA ASP A 64 4.49 -7.98 6.34
C ASP A 64 4.16 -9.00 5.23
N ALA A 65 3.30 -8.57 4.29
CA ALA A 65 2.71 -9.44 3.28
C ALA A 65 2.62 -8.75 1.91
N ASP A 66 2.75 -9.56 0.86
CA ASP A 66 2.42 -9.18 -0.51
C ASP A 66 1.04 -9.75 -0.89
N VAL A 67 0.16 -8.88 -1.38
CA VAL A 67 -1.24 -9.20 -1.70
C VAL A 67 -1.49 -8.96 -3.18
N ALA A 68 -1.95 -9.99 -3.88
CA ALA A 68 -2.52 -9.86 -5.22
C ALA A 68 -4.04 -9.65 -5.10
N LEU A 69 -4.52 -8.46 -5.45
CA LEU A 69 -5.91 -8.06 -5.28
C LEU A 69 -6.64 -7.96 -6.62
N ASN A 70 -7.70 -8.74 -6.77
CA ASN A 70 -8.78 -8.45 -7.72
C ASN A 70 -10.04 -8.13 -6.94
N ALA A 71 -10.51 -6.90 -7.02
CA ALA A 71 -11.70 -6.46 -6.29
C ALA A 71 -12.44 -5.34 -7.02
N ASN A 72 -13.75 -5.25 -6.79
CA ASN A 72 -14.59 -4.15 -7.23
C ASN A 72 -15.24 -3.50 -6.01
N LEU A 73 -15.02 -2.21 -5.82
CA LEU A 73 -15.72 -1.37 -4.86
C LEU A 73 -16.59 -0.39 -5.64
N THR A 74 -17.86 -0.27 -5.28
CA THR A 74 -18.81 0.61 -5.97
C THR A 74 -19.50 1.51 -4.95
N ASN A 75 -19.82 2.75 -5.37
CA ASN A 75 -20.53 3.73 -4.56
C ASN A 75 -19.89 3.98 -3.18
N LEU A 76 -18.57 4.14 -3.15
CA LEU A 76 -17.84 4.50 -1.95
C LEU A 76 -18.05 5.99 -1.66
N ARG A 77 -18.81 6.28 -0.61
CA ARG A 77 -19.11 7.63 -0.14
C ARG A 77 -18.71 7.74 1.33
N LEU A 78 -17.64 8.49 1.61
CA LEU A 78 -17.06 8.60 2.95
C LEU A 78 -16.89 10.07 3.36
N GLY A 79 -17.23 10.41 4.61
CA GLY A 79 -17.03 11.75 5.16
C GLY A 79 -18.01 12.77 4.56
N GLU A 80 -19.30 12.45 4.60
CA GLU A 80 -20.35 13.37 4.17
C GLU A 80 -20.65 14.41 5.24
N TYR A 81 -20.55 15.69 4.88
CA TYR A 81 -20.89 16.83 5.72
C TYR A 81 -21.12 18.08 4.85
N ALA A 82 -21.71 19.12 5.42
CA ALA A 82 -21.95 20.36 4.71
C ALA A 82 -20.66 21.17 4.52
N TYR A 83 -20.29 21.47 3.27
CA TYR A 83 -19.11 22.27 2.94
C TYR A 83 -19.44 23.31 1.87
N ALA A 84 -19.73 24.54 2.28
CA ALA A 84 -20.34 25.57 1.43
C ALA A 84 -19.66 25.76 0.06
N ALA A 85 -18.33 25.74 0.01
CA ALA A 85 -17.58 25.93 -1.23
C ALA A 85 -17.80 24.80 -2.26
N ARG A 86 -18.18 23.59 -1.82
CA ARG A 86 -18.43 22.38 -2.65
C ARG A 86 -19.50 21.49 -2.06
N ASN A 87 -20.66 22.08 -1.76
CA ASN A 87 -21.73 21.43 -0.99
C ASN A 87 -22.71 20.59 -1.83
N GLY A 88 -22.59 20.66 -3.16
CA GLY A 88 -23.66 20.27 -4.09
C GLY A 88 -23.99 18.77 -4.11
N THR A 89 -23.00 17.89 -3.99
CA THR A 89 -23.21 16.43 -4.11
C THR A 89 -22.15 15.55 -3.44
N GLY A 90 -21.03 16.10 -2.96
CA GLY A 90 -19.87 15.27 -2.58
C GLY A 90 -19.87 14.79 -1.12
N ALA A 91 -18.98 13.85 -0.84
CA ALA A 91 -18.42 13.53 0.47
C ALA A 91 -16.91 13.83 0.42
N ASP A 92 -16.17 13.64 1.50
CA ASP A 92 -14.71 13.72 1.42
C ASP A 92 -14.15 12.77 0.37
N LEU A 93 -14.65 11.53 0.28
CA LEU A 93 -14.38 10.65 -0.86
C LEU A 93 -15.71 10.23 -1.46
N ASP A 94 -15.95 10.60 -2.71
CA ASP A 94 -17.10 10.17 -3.51
C ASP A 94 -16.61 9.48 -4.78
N ILE A 95 -16.62 8.15 -4.74
CA ILE A 95 -16.04 7.26 -5.75
C ILE A 95 -17.12 6.29 -6.21
N GLY A 96 -17.61 6.50 -7.44
CA GLY A 96 -18.65 5.65 -8.03
C GLY A 96 -18.15 4.24 -8.35
N ALA A 97 -16.85 4.10 -8.66
CA ALA A 97 -16.20 2.81 -8.88
C ALA A 97 -14.71 2.89 -8.56
N LEU A 98 -14.19 1.86 -7.88
CA LEU A 98 -12.76 1.60 -7.69
C LEU A 98 -12.51 0.11 -7.92
N GLN A 99 -11.79 -0.22 -8.97
CA GLN A 99 -11.62 -1.60 -9.45
C GLN A 99 -10.15 -1.97 -9.48
N PHE A 100 -9.75 -2.89 -8.62
CA PHE A 100 -8.38 -3.39 -8.57
C PHE A 100 -8.24 -4.50 -9.60
N GLY A 101 -7.50 -4.22 -10.67
CA GLY A 101 -7.32 -5.11 -11.80
C GLY A 101 -8.29 -4.81 -12.95
N ARG A 102 -8.00 -5.42 -14.10
CA ARG A 102 -8.82 -5.39 -15.30
C ARG A 102 -8.68 -6.69 -16.10
N THR A 103 -9.76 -7.08 -16.76
CA THR A 103 -9.87 -8.39 -17.43
C THR A 103 -9.73 -8.34 -18.95
N ASP A 104 -9.64 -7.14 -19.51
CA ASP A 104 -9.51 -6.88 -20.96
C ASP A 104 -8.07 -6.64 -21.43
N ALA A 105 -7.07 -6.69 -20.54
CA ALA A 105 -5.67 -6.35 -20.86
C ALA A 105 -4.66 -7.46 -20.51
N GLY A 106 -5.07 -8.72 -20.62
CA GLY A 106 -4.21 -9.89 -20.36
C GLY A 106 -4.03 -10.21 -18.87
N VAL A 107 -3.51 -11.42 -18.58
CA VAL A 107 -3.48 -11.99 -17.22
C VAL A 107 -2.67 -11.14 -16.22
N ALA A 108 -1.61 -10.48 -16.66
CA ALA A 108 -0.76 -9.64 -15.81
C ALA A 108 -1.48 -8.40 -15.27
N LYS A 109 -2.60 -8.01 -15.88
CA LYS A 109 -3.39 -6.83 -15.48
C LYS A 109 -4.63 -7.19 -14.66
N GLN A 110 -4.90 -8.46 -14.43
CA GLN A 110 -6.11 -8.91 -13.73
C GLN A 110 -6.06 -8.71 -12.21
N VAL A 111 -4.89 -8.40 -11.66
CA VAL A 111 -4.69 -8.13 -10.24
C VAL A 111 -3.85 -6.87 -10.07
N VAL A 112 -4.02 -6.21 -8.93
CA VAL A 112 -3.13 -5.17 -8.43
C VAL A 112 -2.27 -5.76 -7.32
N GLN A 113 -0.97 -5.56 -7.40
CA GLN A 113 -0.01 -5.97 -6.38
C GLN A 113 0.05 -4.91 -5.29
N ILE A 114 -0.15 -5.32 -4.05
CA ILE A 114 -0.10 -4.49 -2.85
C ILE A 114 0.99 -5.05 -1.94
N THR A 115 1.97 -4.22 -1.59
CA THR A 115 3.10 -4.61 -0.74
C THR A 115 2.96 -3.98 0.64
N ASN A 116 3.10 -4.83 1.66
CA ASN A 116 3.11 -4.49 3.08
C ASN A 116 1.97 -3.54 3.49
N PRO A 117 0.71 -3.98 3.41
CA PRO A 117 -0.41 -3.17 3.86
C PRO A 117 -0.33 -2.88 5.37
N TYR A 118 -0.73 -1.68 5.78
CA TYR A 118 -0.60 -1.23 7.16
C TYR A 118 -1.75 -0.35 7.63
N PHE A 119 -2.00 -0.39 8.93
CA PHE A 119 -2.72 0.65 9.65
C PHE A 119 -1.73 1.47 10.47
N GLU A 120 -1.90 2.79 10.50
CA GLU A 120 -1.06 3.69 11.29
C GLU A 120 -1.93 4.65 12.08
N PHE A 121 -1.87 4.53 13.39
CA PHE A 121 -2.63 5.33 14.34
C PHE A 121 -1.84 6.58 14.73
N VAL A 122 -2.55 7.69 14.91
CA VAL A 122 -1.95 8.99 15.25
C VAL A 122 -2.45 9.42 16.63
N PHE A 123 -1.51 9.76 17.49
CA PHE A 123 -1.76 10.27 18.82
C PHE A 123 -1.08 11.62 19.01
N ARG A 124 -1.57 12.38 19.98
CA ARG A 124 -0.92 13.60 20.47
C ARG A 124 -0.85 13.55 21.98
N ASP A 125 0.28 13.92 22.54
CA ASP A 125 0.40 14.13 23.98
C ASP A 125 -0.36 15.41 24.38
N THR A 126 -1.31 15.29 25.29
CA THR A 126 -2.10 16.42 25.81
C THR A 126 -1.54 16.97 27.13
N GLY A 127 -0.37 16.50 27.56
CA GLY A 127 0.22 16.77 28.86
C GLY A 127 -0.25 15.79 29.93
N ASN A 128 0.43 15.78 31.07
CA ASN A 128 0.10 14.97 32.25
C ASN A 128 0.00 13.46 32.00
N GLY A 129 0.75 12.94 31.00
CA GLY A 129 0.76 11.52 30.65
C GLY A 129 -0.50 11.03 29.95
N THR A 130 -1.34 11.95 29.45
CA THR A 130 -2.55 11.62 28.68
C THR A 130 -2.27 11.74 27.19
N ARG A 131 -2.77 10.77 26.40
CA ARG A 131 -2.67 10.76 24.95
C ARG A 131 -4.05 10.87 24.33
N GLU A 132 -4.20 11.81 23.41
CA GLU A 132 -5.40 11.96 22.60
C GLU A 132 -5.24 11.19 21.29
N ALA A 133 -6.24 10.37 20.95
CA ALA A 133 -6.33 9.76 19.63
C ALA A 133 -6.77 10.82 18.60
N ILE A 134 -5.90 11.10 17.62
CA ILE A 134 -6.14 12.10 16.58
C ILE A 134 -6.79 11.45 15.36
N GLY A 135 -6.43 10.21 15.06
CA GLY A 135 -7.00 9.48 13.93
C GLY A 135 -6.13 8.32 13.50
N MET A 136 -6.30 7.90 12.26
CA MET A 136 -5.51 6.82 11.67
C MET A 136 -5.45 6.91 10.15
N ARG A 137 -4.51 6.20 9.54
CA ARG A 137 -4.49 5.91 8.11
C ARG A 137 -4.36 4.42 7.82
N LEU A 138 -4.92 4.00 6.70
CA LEU A 138 -4.65 2.73 6.03
C LEU A 138 -3.84 3.05 4.78
N GLY A 139 -2.77 2.31 4.54
CA GLY A 139 -1.93 2.48 3.36
C GLY A 139 -1.13 1.23 3.04
N PHE A 140 -0.29 1.34 2.02
CA PHE A 140 0.58 0.27 1.55
C PHE A 140 1.97 0.85 1.28
N ASP A 141 3.03 0.08 1.50
CA ASP A 141 4.39 0.52 1.12
C ASP A 141 4.58 0.52 -0.40
N GLY A 142 3.79 -0.29 -1.12
CA GLY A 142 3.77 -0.33 -2.57
C GLY A 142 2.41 -0.71 -3.14
N ILE A 143 2.02 -0.06 -4.23
CA ILE A 143 0.91 -0.48 -5.09
C ILE A 143 1.35 -0.45 -6.56
N ALA A 144 1.14 -1.55 -7.27
CA ALA A 144 1.47 -1.68 -8.69
C ALA A 144 0.38 -2.42 -9.46
N GLY A 145 -0.10 -1.82 -10.55
CA GLY A 145 -1.13 -2.41 -11.39
C GLY A 145 -2.13 -1.39 -11.89
N ASP A 146 -3.16 -1.89 -12.58
CA ASP A 146 -4.20 -1.06 -13.18
C ASP A 146 -5.41 -1.00 -12.25
N VAL A 147 -5.84 0.22 -11.91
CA VAL A 147 -7.01 0.49 -11.08
C VAL A 147 -8.04 1.26 -11.90
N GLY A 148 -9.18 0.64 -12.20
CA GLY A 148 -10.33 1.32 -12.79
C GLY A 148 -10.93 2.29 -11.79
N THR A 149 -11.30 3.51 -12.23
CA THR A 149 -11.83 4.51 -11.31
C THR A 149 -12.93 5.36 -11.93
N ARG A 150 -13.85 5.84 -11.09
CA ARG A 150 -14.83 6.88 -11.43
C ARG A 150 -14.98 7.80 -10.22
N LEU A 151 -14.24 8.90 -10.25
CA LEU A 151 -14.09 9.83 -9.13
C LEU A 151 -15.03 11.02 -9.33
N ALA A 152 -15.97 11.23 -8.39
CA ALA A 152 -16.85 12.41 -8.40
C ALA A 152 -16.26 13.56 -7.58
N SER A 153 -15.74 13.27 -6.39
CA SER A 153 -15.00 14.24 -5.57
C SER A 153 -14.01 13.56 -4.64
N ILE A 154 -12.87 14.22 -4.36
CA ILE A 154 -11.81 13.73 -3.49
C ILE A 154 -11.29 14.84 -2.58
N SER A 155 -11.26 14.60 -1.28
CA SER A 155 -10.47 15.31 -0.29
C SER A 155 -9.11 14.65 -0.22
N GLY A 156 -8.07 15.31 -0.73
CA GLY A 156 -6.79 14.66 -0.83
C GLY A 156 -5.70 15.39 -1.58
N SER A 157 -4.50 14.84 -1.50
CA SER A 157 -3.37 15.17 -2.37
C SER A 157 -3.23 14.08 -3.42
N LEU A 158 -3.80 14.32 -4.60
CA LEU A 158 -3.85 13.39 -5.72
C LEU A 158 -3.20 14.04 -6.94
N GLN A 159 -2.32 13.32 -7.61
CA GLN A 159 -1.71 13.75 -8.86
C GLN A 159 -1.71 12.60 -9.87
N ILE A 160 -2.29 12.82 -11.05
CA ILE A 160 -2.38 11.82 -12.12
C ILE A 160 -1.85 12.44 -13.41
N ALA A 161 -0.79 11.86 -13.97
CA ALA A 161 -0.30 12.23 -15.29
C ALA A 161 -1.25 11.69 -16.38
N THR A 162 -1.52 12.48 -17.41
CA THR A 162 -2.45 12.13 -18.49
C THR A 162 -1.87 12.53 -19.85
N SER A 163 -2.44 12.02 -20.94
CA SER A 163 -2.08 12.49 -22.30
C SER A 163 -2.52 13.92 -22.58
N GLY A 164 -3.43 14.49 -21.77
CA GLY A 164 -3.96 15.85 -21.91
C GLY A 164 -3.47 16.83 -20.84
N GLY A 165 -2.41 16.51 -20.10
CA GLY A 165 -1.91 17.32 -18.98
C GLY A 165 -1.86 16.52 -17.68
N THR A 166 -2.15 17.15 -16.54
CA THR A 166 -2.11 16.51 -15.22
C THR A 166 -3.37 16.87 -14.44
N VAL A 167 -3.97 15.88 -13.78
CA VAL A 167 -4.96 16.13 -12.73
C VAL A 167 -4.18 16.30 -11.44
N ASP A 168 -4.21 17.47 -10.81
CA ASP A 168 -3.46 17.72 -9.59
C ASP A 168 -4.28 18.55 -8.59
N THR A 169 -4.60 17.94 -7.45
CA THR A 169 -5.35 18.62 -6.38
C THR A 169 -4.52 19.65 -5.62
N ALA A 170 -3.19 19.66 -5.75
CA ALA A 170 -2.34 20.69 -5.14
C ALA A 170 -2.52 22.06 -5.81
N ASN A 171 -3.02 22.10 -7.05
CA ASN A 171 -3.33 23.34 -7.77
C ASN A 171 -4.72 23.91 -7.39
N ASP A 172 -5.42 23.24 -6.49
CA ASP A 172 -6.72 23.68 -5.99
C ASP A 172 -6.56 24.78 -4.94
N ALA A 173 -7.30 25.88 -5.11
CA ALA A 173 -7.31 26.98 -4.15
C ALA A 173 -7.86 26.59 -2.76
N LEU A 174 -8.64 25.51 -2.68
CA LEU A 174 -9.16 24.96 -1.42
C LEU A 174 -8.25 23.86 -0.82
N GLY A 175 -7.00 23.75 -1.31
CA GLY A 175 -6.00 22.82 -0.80
C GLY A 175 -6.35 21.35 -1.02
N GLY A 176 -7.20 21.04 -2.00
CA GLY A 176 -7.62 19.67 -2.32
C GLY A 176 -8.80 19.17 -1.49
N LYS A 177 -9.46 20.01 -0.67
CA LYS A 177 -10.66 19.61 0.09
C LYS A 177 -11.86 19.46 -0.85
N ARG A 178 -12.43 18.25 -0.90
CA ARG A 178 -13.58 17.87 -1.74
C ARG A 178 -13.41 18.29 -3.20
N PHE A 179 -12.19 18.19 -3.72
CA PHE A 179 -11.86 18.52 -5.10
C PHE A 179 -12.72 17.76 -6.09
N ASP A 180 -13.37 18.49 -6.98
CA ASP A 180 -14.35 18.02 -7.97
C ASP A 180 -14.09 18.65 -9.37
N ASN A 181 -12.89 19.20 -9.58
CA ASN A 181 -12.50 19.97 -10.78
C ASN A 181 -13.30 21.26 -11.07
N THR A 182 -14.09 21.79 -10.13
CA THR A 182 -14.82 23.07 -10.31
C THR A 182 -13.94 24.32 -10.16
N CYS A 183 -12.63 24.15 -9.97
CA CYS A 183 -11.65 25.23 -9.83
C CYS A 183 -11.33 25.91 -11.17
N ALA A 184 -11.33 27.25 -11.19
CA ALA A 184 -11.09 28.05 -12.40
C ALA A 184 -9.68 27.89 -13.01
N THR A 185 -8.69 27.49 -12.21
CA THR A 185 -7.29 27.28 -12.61
C THR A 185 -6.98 25.84 -13.00
N CYS A 186 -7.94 24.93 -12.87
CA CYS A 186 -7.75 23.52 -13.15
C CYS A 186 -7.87 23.26 -14.65
N VAL A 187 -6.73 23.25 -15.33
CA VAL A 187 -6.60 22.97 -16.76
C VAL A 187 -6.20 21.51 -16.97
N GLY A 188 -6.94 20.79 -17.81
CA GLY A 188 -6.68 19.38 -18.11
C GLY A 188 -7.93 18.51 -17.97
N PRO A 189 -7.79 17.17 -18.06
CA PRO A 189 -8.90 16.25 -17.84
C PRO A 189 -9.51 16.42 -16.44
N THR A 190 -10.83 16.25 -16.34
CA THR A 190 -11.55 16.23 -15.06
C THR A 190 -11.45 14.84 -14.41
N LEU A 191 -11.70 14.74 -13.11
CA LEU A 191 -11.75 13.48 -12.36
C LEU A 191 -12.70 12.45 -13.01
N ASN A 192 -13.86 12.91 -13.49
CA ASN A 192 -14.85 12.05 -14.17
C ASN A 192 -14.37 11.53 -15.55
N GLN A 193 -13.36 12.17 -16.16
CA GLN A 193 -12.77 11.72 -17.42
C GLN A 193 -11.69 10.66 -17.20
N ILE A 194 -11.18 10.48 -15.98
CA ILE A 194 -10.23 9.43 -15.67
C ILE A 194 -10.99 8.12 -15.46
N GLY A 195 -11.02 7.25 -16.47
CA GLY A 195 -11.67 5.93 -16.37
C GLY A 195 -10.82 4.87 -15.65
N GLY A 196 -9.55 5.17 -15.41
CA GLY A 196 -8.63 4.29 -14.68
C GLY A 196 -7.22 4.85 -14.65
N ILE A 197 -6.39 4.27 -13.80
CA ILE A 197 -5.01 4.66 -13.56
C ILE A 197 -4.11 3.42 -13.54
N THR A 198 -2.90 3.54 -14.05
CA THR A 198 -1.81 2.62 -13.77
C THR A 198 -1.02 3.21 -12.60
N ALA A 199 -0.88 2.41 -11.54
CA ALA A 199 -0.04 2.70 -10.40
C ALA A 199 1.32 2.01 -10.56
N GLY A 200 2.39 2.77 -10.31
CA GLY A 200 3.76 2.31 -10.51
C GLY A 200 4.24 2.47 -11.95
N ASP A 201 5.53 2.24 -12.15
CA ASP A 201 6.21 2.37 -13.43
C ASP A 201 7.37 1.36 -13.55
N ALA A 202 8.20 1.52 -14.59
CA ALA A 202 9.37 0.67 -14.79
C ALA A 202 10.41 0.78 -13.64
N SER A 203 10.35 1.84 -12.83
CA SER A 203 11.22 2.07 -11.68
C SER A 203 10.62 1.50 -10.39
N GLY A 204 9.48 0.80 -10.45
CA GLY A 204 8.86 0.11 -9.32
C GLY A 204 7.45 0.63 -8.96
N PRO A 205 6.86 0.14 -7.86
CA PRO A 205 5.51 0.49 -7.45
C PRO A 205 5.37 1.98 -7.10
N SER A 206 4.12 2.45 -7.04
CA SER A 206 3.74 3.69 -6.36
C SER A 206 3.82 3.48 -4.85
N ARG A 207 4.41 4.43 -4.11
CA ARG A 207 4.81 4.22 -2.70
C ARG A 207 4.11 5.12 -1.69
N ASP A 208 3.15 5.93 -2.14
CA ASP A 208 2.54 6.96 -1.29
C ASP A 208 1.01 6.86 -1.17
N PHE A 209 0.41 5.74 -1.57
CA PHE A 209 -1.03 5.55 -1.39
C PHE A 209 -1.42 5.35 0.08
N TRP A 210 -2.32 6.19 0.57
CA TRP A 210 -3.03 5.96 1.83
C TRP A 210 -4.33 6.76 1.91
N ILE A 211 -5.24 6.32 2.78
CA ILE A 211 -6.46 7.02 3.18
C ILE A 211 -6.47 7.17 4.70
N SER A 212 -6.73 8.37 5.19
CA SER A 212 -6.79 8.69 6.61
C SER A 212 -8.16 9.18 7.05
N ILE A 213 -8.45 9.00 8.34
CA ILE A 213 -9.58 9.61 9.05
C ILE A 213 -8.99 10.37 10.24
N LEU A 214 -9.22 11.68 10.29
CA LEU A 214 -8.51 12.58 11.19
C LEU A 214 -9.46 13.56 11.89
N LYS A 215 -9.21 13.80 13.18
CA LYS A 215 -9.89 14.83 13.98
C LYS A 215 -9.31 16.23 13.71
N THR A 216 -8.00 16.32 13.51
CA THR A 216 -7.27 17.57 13.23
C THR A 216 -6.29 17.34 12.08
N PRO A 217 -5.77 18.40 11.45
CA PRO A 217 -4.75 18.23 10.42
C PRO A 217 -3.49 17.52 10.94
N VAL A 218 -2.88 16.69 10.10
CA VAL A 218 -1.68 15.89 10.42
C VAL A 218 -0.75 15.84 9.21
N THR A 219 0.53 16.12 9.40
CA THR A 219 1.59 15.75 8.44
C THR A 219 2.09 14.35 8.76
N PHE A 220 1.87 13.40 7.86
CA PHE A 220 2.40 12.05 8.03
C PHE A 220 3.86 11.95 7.59
N PRO A 221 4.66 11.04 8.19
CA PRO A 221 5.97 10.69 7.68
C PRO A 221 5.89 10.19 6.23
N SER A 222 6.81 10.66 5.38
CA SER A 222 7.00 10.16 4.02
C SER A 222 7.81 8.87 4.02
N ALA A 223 7.62 8.04 2.99
CA ALA A 223 8.44 6.86 2.78
C ALA A 223 9.91 7.26 2.47
N PRO A 224 10.90 6.39 2.74
CA PRO A 224 12.29 6.68 2.43
C PRO A 224 12.51 7.06 0.96
N GLY A 225 13.20 8.17 0.74
CA GLY A 225 13.47 8.69 -0.61
C GLY A 225 12.27 9.32 -1.32
N MET A 226 11.16 9.56 -0.62
CA MET A 226 10.01 10.34 -1.11
C MET A 226 10.04 11.78 -0.60
N PRO A 227 9.50 12.74 -1.37
CA PRO A 227 9.33 14.11 -0.88
C PRO A 227 8.41 14.15 0.35
N ALA A 228 8.47 15.26 1.09
CA ALA A 228 7.55 15.50 2.19
C ALA A 228 6.10 15.48 1.69
N LEU A 229 5.21 14.88 2.48
CA LEU A 229 3.79 14.80 2.15
C LEU A 229 3.08 16.12 2.45
N THR A 230 2.05 16.44 1.67
CA THR A 230 1.11 17.52 2.00
C THR A 230 0.39 17.21 3.30
N GLU A 231 0.14 18.22 4.13
CA GLU A 231 -0.63 18.06 5.37
C GLU A 231 -2.06 17.55 5.07
N ALA A 232 -2.42 16.42 5.68
CA ALA A 232 -3.75 15.85 5.58
C ALA A 232 -4.70 16.65 6.46
N GLN A 233 -5.81 17.13 5.89
CA GLN A 233 -6.79 17.91 6.65
C GLN A 233 -7.72 17.01 7.47
N ALA A 234 -8.41 17.60 8.46
CA ALA A 234 -9.43 16.91 9.24
C ALA A 234 -10.56 16.34 8.36
N GLY A 235 -11.20 15.27 8.83
CA GLY A 235 -12.13 14.46 8.08
C GLY A 235 -11.43 13.28 7.41
N ILE A 236 -11.91 12.90 6.22
CA ILE A 236 -11.30 11.85 5.42
C ILE A 236 -10.39 12.48 4.39
N TRP A 237 -9.19 11.93 4.24
CA TRP A 237 -8.17 12.45 3.35
C TRP A 237 -7.47 11.32 2.62
N MET A 238 -7.23 11.47 1.32
CA MET A 238 -6.47 10.52 0.52
C MET A 238 -5.18 11.15 0.04
N ASN A 239 -4.10 10.38 -0.01
CA ASN A 239 -2.88 10.75 -0.73
C ASN A 239 -2.56 9.69 -1.77
N TRP A 240 -2.26 10.13 -2.98
CA TRP A 240 -1.73 9.27 -4.03
C TRP A 240 -1.13 10.14 -5.15
N ARG A 241 0.19 10.28 -5.19
CA ARG A 241 0.86 11.16 -6.17
C ARG A 241 2.02 10.47 -6.86
N ASP A 242 2.59 9.45 -6.23
CA ASP A 242 3.73 8.73 -6.77
C ASP A 242 3.31 7.86 -7.95
N LYS A 243 3.90 8.11 -9.12
CA LYS A 243 3.82 7.23 -10.30
C LYS A 243 2.40 6.83 -10.68
N LEU A 244 1.57 7.84 -10.92
CA LEU A 244 0.22 7.64 -11.44
C LEU A 244 0.10 8.14 -12.87
N VAL A 245 -0.36 7.25 -13.75
CA VAL A 245 -0.64 7.58 -15.15
C VAL A 245 -2.07 7.14 -15.48
N ALA A 246 -2.85 8.00 -16.10
CA ALA A 246 -4.20 7.66 -16.53
C ALA A 246 -4.18 6.59 -17.64
N LEU A 247 -5.01 5.55 -17.50
CA LEU A 247 -5.25 4.55 -18.53
C LEU A 247 -6.00 5.14 -19.73
N ASN A 248 -6.92 6.06 -19.46
CA ASN A 248 -7.67 6.82 -20.44
C ASN A 248 -8.19 8.13 -19.83
N ILE A 249 -8.60 9.05 -20.72
CA ILE A 249 -9.19 10.35 -20.36
C ILE A 249 -10.59 10.53 -20.96
N ASN A 250 -11.28 9.42 -21.26
CA ASN A 250 -12.63 9.42 -21.84
C ASN A 250 -13.70 8.89 -20.87
N GLY A 251 -13.34 8.67 -19.61
CA GLY A 251 -14.23 8.18 -18.55
C GLY A 251 -14.61 6.70 -18.70
N THR A 252 -13.98 5.97 -19.62
CA THR A 252 -14.31 4.55 -19.83
C THR A 252 -13.67 3.71 -18.73
N LEU A 253 -14.52 3.12 -17.89
CA LEU A 253 -14.10 2.21 -16.84
C LEU A 253 -13.71 0.84 -17.47
N PRO A 254 -12.48 0.33 -17.24
CA PRO A 254 -12.10 -0.99 -17.75
C PRO A 254 -12.90 -2.10 -17.04
N PRO A 255 -13.30 -3.18 -17.73
CA PRO A 255 -14.02 -4.28 -17.09
C PRO A 255 -13.12 -5.04 -16.12
N ASN A 256 -13.59 -5.25 -14.89
CA ASN A 256 -12.93 -6.10 -13.91
C ASN A 256 -13.88 -7.21 -13.43
N ASN A 257 -13.86 -8.33 -14.14
CA ASN A 257 -14.69 -9.49 -13.78
C ASN A 257 -13.98 -10.37 -12.76
N ALA A 258 -14.77 -11.18 -12.04
CA ALA A 258 -14.22 -12.20 -11.16
C ALA A 258 -13.29 -13.14 -11.95
N LEU A 259 -12.15 -13.45 -11.37
CA LEU A 259 -11.21 -14.41 -11.94
C LEU A 259 -11.86 -15.80 -12.02
N ALA A 260 -11.74 -16.46 -13.16
CA ALA A 260 -12.12 -17.86 -13.28
C ALA A 260 -11.27 -18.68 -12.30
N ARG A 261 -11.93 -19.47 -11.44
CA ARG A 261 -11.28 -20.40 -10.53
C ARG A 261 -10.84 -21.66 -11.27
#